data_AF-A0A2W5SWK5-F1
#
_entry.id   AF-A0A2W5SWK5-F1
#
_cell.length_a   1.000
_cell.length_b   1.000
_cell.length_c   1.000
_cell.angle_alpha   90.00
_cell.angle_beta   90.00
_cell.angle_gamma   90.00
#
_symmetry.space_group_name_H-M   'P 1'
#
loop_
_entity.id
_entity.type
_entity.pdbx_description
1 polymer ?
#
loop_
_entity_poly.entity_id
_entity_poly.type
_entity_poly.pdbx_seq_one_letter_code
_entity_poly.pdbx_strand_id
1 'polypeptide(L)'
;MAGGKGAPQIIAEQLGLKNVFEDNSEEWPQIGREAVAAKDPDYLVVGDLTRKQQTAETAKEKIKFLKNNPVTKNMKAVKNDHLIVVAGGDLNPGIRTVDGMEKVAHALADGNKTDGQGSSEANSPSEQGNKEE
;
A
#
# COMPACT_ATOMS: atom_id res chain seq x y z
N MET A 1 10.06 4.92 0.54
CA MET A 1 9.61 4.16 -0.65
C MET A 1 10.19 2.76 -0.56
N ALA A 2 9.61 1.76 -1.22
CA ALA A 2 10.18 0.42 -1.24
C ALA A 2 11.39 0.35 -2.18
N GLY A 3 12.48 -0.26 -1.73
CA GLY A 3 13.66 -0.58 -2.53
C GLY A 3 13.63 -2.02 -3.07
N GLY A 4 14.77 -2.57 -3.44
CA GLY A 4 14.93 -3.89 -4.06
C GLY A 4 15.02 -5.06 -3.08
N LYS A 5 14.50 -4.90 -1.87
CA LYS A 5 14.43 -5.94 -0.82
C LYS A 5 13.06 -5.92 -0.13
N GLY A 6 12.79 -6.95 0.66
CA GLY A 6 11.59 -7.08 1.49
C GLY A 6 10.34 -7.48 0.71
N ALA A 7 9.19 -7.39 1.39
CA ALA A 7 7.91 -7.84 0.86
C ALA A 7 7.47 -7.12 -0.43
N PRO A 8 7.67 -5.80 -0.62
CA PRO A 8 7.26 -5.14 -1.86
C PRO A 8 8.02 -5.67 -3.09
N GLN A 9 9.32 -5.98 -2.95
CA GLN A 9 10.10 -6.58 -4.02
C GLN A 9 9.63 -8.01 -4.33
N ILE A 10 9.37 -8.82 -3.29
CA ILE A 10 8.84 -10.18 -3.45
C ILE A 10 7.50 -10.15 -4.19
N ILE A 11 6.57 -9.26 -3.79
CA ILE A 11 5.28 -9.09 -4.45
C ILE A 11 5.47 -8.73 -5.93
N ALA A 12 6.37 -7.78 -6.22
CA ALA A 12 6.65 -7.39 -7.60
C ALA A 12 7.15 -8.59 -8.44
N GLU A 13 8.13 -9.34 -7.94
CA GLU A 13 8.70 -10.51 -8.61
C GLU A 13 7.66 -11.61 -8.87
N GLN A 14 6.85 -11.95 -7.86
CA GLN A 14 5.84 -12.99 -8.00
C GLN A 14 4.72 -12.63 -8.99
N LEU A 15 4.40 -11.34 -9.12
CA LEU A 15 3.40 -10.84 -10.04
C LEU A 15 3.96 -10.47 -11.43
N GLY A 16 5.26 -10.67 -11.67
CA GLY A 16 5.92 -10.30 -12.93
C GLY A 16 5.96 -8.78 -13.16
N LEU A 17 5.92 -7.99 -12.09
CA LEU A 17 6.00 -6.53 -12.11
C LEU A 17 7.45 -6.07 -11.95
N LYS A 18 7.76 -4.92 -12.52
CA LYS A 18 9.05 -4.25 -12.32
C LYS A 18 8.96 -3.22 -11.22
N ASN A 19 9.73 -3.40 -10.15
CA ASN A 19 9.94 -2.35 -9.16
C ASN A 19 10.92 -1.31 -9.72
N VAL A 20 10.49 -0.06 -9.85
CA VAL A 20 11.32 1.02 -10.42
C VAL A 20 12.56 1.38 -9.58
N PHE A 21 12.67 0.83 -8.36
CA PHE A 21 13.80 0.94 -7.44
C PHE A 21 14.42 -0.42 -7.06
N GLU A 22 14.26 -1.45 -7.89
CA GLU A 22 14.82 -2.81 -7.65
C GLU A 22 16.35 -2.83 -7.46
N ASP A 23 17.08 -1.86 -8.02
CA ASP A 23 18.54 -1.75 -7.88
C ASP A 23 18.98 -1.25 -6.49
N ASN A 24 18.06 -0.77 -5.65
CA ASN A 24 18.38 -0.28 -4.31
C ASN A 24 18.48 -1.46 -3.33
N SER A 25 19.63 -1.64 -2.68
CA SER A 25 19.87 -2.75 -1.76
C SER A 25 19.16 -2.63 -0.40
N GLU A 26 18.57 -1.48 -0.09
CA GLU A 26 17.79 -1.28 1.14
C GLU A 26 16.32 -1.69 0.95
N GLU A 27 15.68 -2.12 2.02
CA GLU A 27 14.25 -2.45 2.01
C GLU A 27 13.38 -1.18 1.94
N TRP A 28 13.68 -0.20 2.79
CA TRP A 28 12.97 1.08 2.90
C TRP A 28 13.90 2.28 2.81
N PRO A 29 14.54 2.50 1.64
CA PRO A 29 15.44 3.64 1.44
C PRO A 29 14.70 4.99 1.54
N GLN A 30 15.48 6.01 1.91
CA GLN A 30 15.04 7.40 1.90
C GLN A 30 15.03 7.93 0.46
N ILE A 31 13.92 7.73 -0.24
CA ILE A 31 13.71 8.18 -1.62
C ILE A 31 12.72 9.34 -1.63
N GLY A 32 13.14 10.47 -2.20
CA GLY A 32 12.31 11.65 -2.40
C GLY A 32 11.28 11.47 -3.52
N ARG A 33 10.20 12.25 -3.47
CA ARG A 33 9.11 12.23 -4.46
C ARG A 33 9.57 12.60 -5.87
N GLU A 34 10.61 13.42 -5.98
CA GLU A 34 11.21 13.86 -7.24
C GLU A 34 11.82 12.67 -7.98
N ALA A 35 12.46 11.75 -7.27
CA ALA A 35 13.02 10.53 -7.85
C ALA A 35 11.91 9.58 -8.33
N VAL A 36 10.81 9.47 -7.58
CA VAL A 36 9.63 8.68 -7.99
C VAL A 36 9.02 9.27 -9.26
N ALA A 37 8.85 10.59 -9.30
CA ALA A 37 8.32 11.30 -10.47
C ALA A 37 9.24 11.18 -11.70
N ALA A 38 10.56 11.19 -11.51
CA ALA A 38 11.51 10.98 -12.60
C ALA A 38 11.45 9.56 -13.18
N LYS A 39 11.11 8.55 -12.37
CA LYS A 39 10.92 7.16 -12.80
C LYS A 39 9.55 6.89 -13.43
N ASP A 40 8.55 7.73 -13.15
CA ASP A 40 7.20 7.73 -13.72
C ASP A 40 6.53 6.34 -13.80
N PRO A 41 6.26 5.70 -12.65
CA PRO A 41 5.70 4.34 -12.62
C PRO A 41 4.26 4.31 -13.16
N ASP A 42 3.87 3.16 -13.73
CA ASP A 42 2.53 2.93 -14.26
C ASP A 42 1.48 2.69 -13.16
N TYR A 43 1.90 2.14 -12.02
CA TYR A 43 1.08 1.90 -10.82
C TYR A 43 1.85 2.33 -9.56
N LEU A 44 1.11 2.81 -8.56
CA LEU A 44 1.64 3.05 -7.21
C LEU A 44 0.89 2.20 -6.20
N VAL A 45 1.60 1.35 -5.47
CA VAL A 45 1.06 0.66 -4.29
C VAL A 45 1.23 1.57 -3.07
N VAL A 46 0.11 1.99 -2.49
CA VAL A 46 0.03 2.93 -1.37
C VAL A 46 -0.35 2.16 -0.11
N GLY A 47 0.59 2.05 0.83
CA GLY A 47 0.32 1.49 2.15
C GLY A 47 -0.55 2.43 2.98
N ASP A 48 -1.72 1.97 3.39
CA ASP A 48 -2.53 2.61 4.42
C ASP A 48 -1.94 2.32 5.79
N LEU A 49 -1.48 3.38 6.47
CA LEU A 49 -0.84 3.30 7.79
C LEU A 49 -1.76 3.85 8.88
N THR A 50 -3.07 3.95 8.61
CA THR A 50 -4.06 4.46 9.55
C THR A 50 -3.95 3.75 10.90
N ARG A 51 -3.71 4.55 11.93
CA ARG A 51 -3.80 4.16 13.34
C ARG A 51 -4.83 5.07 14.01
N LYS A 52 -5.43 4.61 15.11
CA LYS A 52 -6.56 5.29 15.81
C LYS A 52 -6.37 6.79 16.11
N GLN A 53 -5.15 7.32 16.04
CA GLN A 53 -4.80 8.71 16.39
C GLN A 53 -4.10 9.48 15.26
N GLN A 54 -3.86 8.89 14.08
CA GLN A 54 -3.01 9.50 13.03
C GLN A 54 -3.69 9.49 11.65
N THR A 55 -4.18 10.65 11.22
CA THR A 55 -4.97 10.82 9.98
C THR A 55 -4.13 11.05 8.72
N ALA A 56 -2.95 11.68 8.84
CA ALA A 56 -2.03 11.93 7.73
C ALA A 56 -1.36 10.66 7.18
N GLU A 57 -1.49 9.55 7.90
CA GLU A 57 -0.95 8.24 7.53
C GLU A 57 -1.93 7.39 6.70
N THR A 58 -3.18 7.86 6.54
CA THR A 58 -4.22 7.20 5.72
C THR A 58 -3.82 7.16 4.25
N ALA A 59 -4.25 6.12 3.53
CA ALA A 59 -4.05 6.09 2.08
C ALA A 59 -4.78 7.25 1.39
N LYS A 60 -5.94 7.66 1.89
CA LYS A 60 -6.73 8.77 1.36
C LYS A 60 -5.95 10.09 1.37
N GLU A 61 -5.33 10.45 2.50
CA GLU A 61 -4.55 11.69 2.58
C GLU A 61 -3.27 11.62 1.73
N LYS A 62 -2.62 10.45 1.66
CA LYS A 62 -1.47 10.22 0.75
C LYS A 62 -1.85 10.40 -0.72
N ILE A 63 -2.98 9.83 -1.15
CA ILE A 63 -3.50 9.97 -2.51
C ILE A 63 -3.86 11.42 -2.81
N LYS A 64 -4.52 12.11 -1.87
CA LYS A 64 -4.83 13.54 -1.98
C LYS A 64 -3.56 14.36 -2.13
N PHE A 65 -2.51 14.05 -1.38
CA PHE A 65 -1.21 14.71 -1.54
C PHE A 65 -0.63 14.47 -2.94
N LEU A 66 -0.61 13.22 -3.41
CA LEU A 66 -0.09 12.87 -4.75
C LEU A 66 -0.82 13.62 -5.87
N LYS A 67 -2.15 13.73 -5.78
CA LYS A 67 -3.00 14.41 -6.77
C LYS A 67 -2.85 15.94 -6.78
N ASN A 68 -2.47 16.55 -5.65
CA ASN A 68 -2.34 18.00 -5.54
C ASN A 68 -0.89 18.52 -5.66
N ASN A 69 0.10 17.65 -5.44
CA ASN A 69 1.50 18.05 -5.47
C ASN A 69 2.01 18.26 -6.90
N PRO A 70 2.66 19.40 -7.23
CA PRO A 70 3.08 19.74 -8.59
C PRO A 70 4.10 18.75 -9.19
N VAL A 71 4.86 18.05 -8.37
CA VAL A 71 5.87 17.06 -8.78
C VAL A 71 5.22 15.74 -9.17
N THR A 72 4.17 15.31 -8.45
CA THR A 72 3.59 13.97 -8.60
C THR A 72 2.29 13.94 -9.40
N LYS A 73 1.53 15.04 -9.46
CA LYS A 73 0.20 15.09 -10.09
C LYS A 73 0.18 14.72 -11.57
N ASN A 74 1.33 14.85 -12.25
CA ASN A 74 1.47 14.58 -13.67
C ASN A 74 2.02 13.18 -13.98
N MET A 75 2.38 12.38 -12.98
CA MET A 75 2.83 10.99 -13.19
C MET A 75 1.71 10.15 -13.77
N LYS A 76 2.05 9.16 -14.60
CA LYS A 76 1.07 8.24 -15.22
C LYS A 76 0.15 7.60 -14.18
N ALA A 77 0.72 7.03 -13.13
CA ALA A 77 -0.07 6.38 -12.08
C ALA A 77 -1.11 7.31 -11.44
N VAL A 78 -0.77 8.58 -11.26
CA VAL A 78 -1.69 9.56 -10.63
C VAL A 78 -2.76 10.02 -11.61
N LYS A 79 -2.40 10.27 -12.87
CA LYS A 79 -3.35 10.73 -13.91
C LYS A 79 -4.38 9.65 -14.29
N ASN A 80 -3.96 8.39 -14.27
CA ASN A 80 -4.81 7.25 -14.64
C ASN A 80 -5.52 6.64 -13.43
N ASP A 81 -5.35 7.23 -12.25
CA ASP A 81 -5.86 6.69 -10.97
C ASP A 81 -5.40 5.27 -10.67
N HIS A 82 -4.22 4.87 -11.15
CA HIS A 82 -3.58 3.58 -10.90
C HIS A 82 -2.91 3.54 -9.51
N LEU A 83 -3.70 3.79 -8.48
CA LEU A 83 -3.27 3.88 -7.09
C LEU A 83 -3.89 2.69 -6.32
N ILE A 84 -3.08 1.67 -6.05
CA ILE A 84 -3.49 0.43 -5.39
C ILE A 84 -3.30 0.60 -3.88
N VAL A 85 -4.36 0.49 -3.10
CA VAL A 85 -4.29 0.63 -1.64
C VAL A 85 -4.18 -0.74 -0.98
N VAL A 86 -3.20 -0.90 -0.10
CA VAL A 86 -3.02 -2.09 0.75
C VAL A 86 -2.81 -1.67 2.19
N ALA A 87 -3.02 -2.55 3.17
CA ALA A 87 -2.66 -2.21 4.54
C ALA A 87 -1.13 -2.16 4.65
N GLY A 88 -0.55 -1.21 5.38
CA GLY A 88 0.90 -1.10 5.48
C GLY A 88 1.57 -2.34 6.09
N GLY A 89 0.86 -3.09 6.92
CA GLY A 89 1.33 -4.38 7.44
C GLY A 89 1.44 -5.48 6.38
N ASP A 90 0.75 -5.36 5.24
CA ASP A 90 0.85 -6.29 4.10
C ASP A 90 2.15 -6.08 3.31
N LEU A 91 2.82 -4.94 3.50
CA LEU A 91 4.09 -4.57 2.87
C LEU A 91 5.31 -4.89 3.74
N ASN A 92 5.11 -5.51 4.91
CA ASN A 92 6.20 -5.95 5.78
C ASN A 92 6.42 -7.46 5.60
N PRO A 93 7.67 -7.94 5.55
CA PRO A 93 7.97 -9.36 5.44
C PRO A 93 7.28 -10.19 6.53
N GLY A 94 6.43 -11.13 6.12
CA GLY A 94 5.77 -12.06 7.04
C GLY A 94 4.66 -12.85 6.37
N ILE A 95 3.82 -13.49 7.16
CA ILE A 95 2.66 -14.27 6.67
C ILE A 95 1.73 -13.44 5.78
N ARG A 96 1.60 -12.15 6.09
CA ARG A 96 0.74 -11.19 5.37
C ARG A 96 1.28 -10.75 4.02
N THR A 97 2.51 -11.12 3.65
CA THR A 97 3.04 -10.85 2.31
C THR A 97 2.16 -11.49 1.24
N VAL A 98 1.59 -12.67 1.52
CA VAL A 98 0.66 -13.35 0.61
C VAL A 98 -0.62 -12.53 0.43
N ASP A 99 -1.23 -12.07 1.53
CA ASP A 99 -2.41 -11.19 1.47
C ASP A 99 -2.13 -9.91 0.66
N GLY A 100 -0.94 -9.34 0.81
CA GLY A 100 -0.50 -8.18 0.04
C GLY A 100 -0.38 -8.47 -1.45
N MET A 101 0.21 -9.62 -1.80
CA MET A 101 0.33 -10.09 -3.17
C MET A 101 -1.04 -10.29 -3.83
N GLU A 102 -1.96 -10.97 -3.15
CA GLU A 102 -3.32 -11.22 -3.65
C GLU A 102 -4.07 -9.91 -3.90
N LYS A 103 -4.03 -8.97 -2.96
CA LYS A 103 -4.66 -7.65 -3.13
C LYS A 103 -4.12 -6.88 -4.33
N VAL A 104 -2.80 -6.89 -4.54
CA VAL A 104 -2.18 -6.23 -5.69
C VAL A 104 -2.59 -6.93 -6.99
N ALA A 105 -2.57 -8.27 -7.02
CA ALA A 105 -3.00 -9.05 -8.18
C ALA A 105 -4.46 -8.76 -8.56
N HIS A 106 -5.37 -8.76 -7.58
CA HIS A 106 -6.78 -8.43 -7.79
C HIS A 106 -6.96 -7.02 -8.34
N ALA A 107 -6.31 -6.01 -7.74
CA ALA A 107 -6.42 -4.63 -8.19
C ALA A 107 -5.92 -4.45 -9.65
N LEU A 108 -4.90 -5.19 -10.06
CA LEU A 108 -4.39 -5.19 -11.44
C LEU A 108 -5.38 -5.87 -12.40
N ALA A 109 -5.98 -7.00 -12.00
CA ALA A 109 -6.95 -7.73 -12.82
C ALA A 109 -8.26 -6.93 -13.04
N ASP A 110 -8.72 -6.23 -12.01
CA ASP A 110 -10.00 -5.51 -12.03
C ASP A 110 -9.91 -4.11 -12.68
N GLY A 111 -8.71 -3.70 -13.13
CA GLY A 111 -8.48 -2.37 -13.68
C GLY A 111 -8.62 -1.25 -12.64
N ASN A 112 -8.12 -1.48 -11.42
CA ASN A 112 -8.04 -0.50 -10.32
C ASN A 112 -9.38 -0.19 -9.60
N LYS A 113 -10.30 -1.15 -9.49
CA LYS A 113 -11.45 -1.05 -8.58
C LYS A 113 -11.01 -1.40 -7.15
N THR A 114 -10.45 -0.43 -6.42
CA THR A 114 -10.20 -0.60 -4.99
C THR A 114 -11.50 -0.37 -4.22
N ASP A 115 -12.31 -1.41 -4.06
CA ASP A 115 -13.40 -1.41 -3.08
C ASP A 115 -12.76 -1.33 -1.69
N GLY A 116 -12.81 -0.14 -1.09
CA GLY A 116 -12.26 0.16 0.24
C GLY A 116 -13.02 -0.50 1.40
N GLN A 117 -13.29 -1.81 1.31
CA GLN A 117 -13.93 -2.59 2.37
C GLN A 117 -13.16 -3.88 2.65
N GLY A 118 -12.04 -3.74 3.36
CA GLY A 118 -11.48 -4.80 4.19
C GLY A 118 -12.02 -4.69 5.61
N SER A 119 -13.13 -5.39 5.88
CA SER A 119 -13.47 -6.02 7.16
C SER A 119 -13.61 -5.14 8.42
N SER A 120 -14.80 -4.53 8.58
CA SER A 120 -15.39 -4.27 9.90
C SER A 120 -16.31 -5.42 10.29
N GLU A 121 -15.77 -6.51 10.83
CA GLU A 121 -16.44 -7.62 11.58
C GLU A 121 -15.39 -8.73 11.69
N ALA A 122 -15.01 -9.30 12.82
CA ALA A 122 -15.63 -9.42 14.11
C ALA A 122 -14.55 -9.42 15.21
N ASN A 123 -14.77 -8.65 16.28
CA ASN A 123 -14.24 -9.03 17.59
C ASN A 123 -15.29 -8.70 18.65
N SER A 124 -16.21 -9.63 18.84
CA SER A 124 -16.95 -9.84 20.09
C SER A 124 -17.54 -11.24 20.05
N PRO A 125 -17.11 -12.10 20.98
CA PRO A 125 -18.08 -12.91 21.70
C PRO A 125 -18.26 -12.34 23.11
N SER A 126 -19.52 -12.14 23.44
CA SER A 126 -20.07 -12.04 24.77
C SER A 126 -19.44 -13.01 25.78
N GLU A 127 -18.97 -12.49 26.92
CA GLU A 127 -19.10 -13.18 28.21
C GLU A 127 -19.80 -12.23 29.19
N GLN A 128 -21.08 -12.50 29.39
CA GLN A 128 -21.80 -12.06 30.57
C GLN A 128 -21.38 -12.95 31.74
N GLY A 129 -21.01 -12.32 32.84
CA GLY A 129 -21.33 -12.78 34.19
C GLY A 129 -20.49 -13.92 34.76
N ASN A 130 -19.62 -13.56 35.72
CA ASN A 130 -19.66 -14.27 36.99
C ASN A 130 -19.63 -13.26 38.13
N LYS A 131 -20.66 -13.34 38.98
CA LYS A 131 -20.71 -12.74 40.32
C LYS A 131 -19.97 -13.66 41.30
N GLU A 132 -19.75 -13.12 42.50
CA GLU A 132 -19.26 -13.77 43.74
C GLU A 132 -17.72 -13.83 43.79
N GLU A 133 -17.01 -13.29 44.79
CA GLU A 133 -17.31 -12.90 46.19
C GLU A 133 -16.36 -11.76 46.60
#